data_AF-A0A7S2QEZ5-F1
#
_entry.id   AF-A0A7S2QEZ5-F1
#
_cell.length_a   1.000
_cell.length_b   1.000
_cell.length_c   1.000
_cell.angle_alpha   90.00
_cell.angle_beta   90.00
_cell.angle_gamma   90.00
#
_symmetry.space_group_name_H-M   'P 1'
#
loop_
_entity.id
_entity.type
_entity.pdbx_description
1 polymer ?
#
loop_
_entity_poly.entity_id
_entity_poly.type
_entity_poly.pdbx_seq_one_letter_code
_entity_poly.pdbx_strand_id
1 'polypeptide(L)'
;KIIMINSVAGLGSWTSPTESVYCASKHGQTGFASALANEVREHGITVTSLHPGGIDTPLQSHTPGEVRSQFLTTQDVVEAVAYVVDANPRVLVHSMKLFRTPFWH
;
A
#
# COMPACT_ATOMS: atom_id res chain seq x y z
N LYS A 1 -6.42 -14.94 -4.51
CA LYS A 1 -5.46 -13.96 -3.95
C LYS A 1 -6.26 -12.86 -3.29
N ILE A 2 -5.85 -12.38 -2.12
CA ILE A 2 -6.39 -11.19 -1.45
C ILE A 2 -5.31 -10.11 -1.56
N ILE A 3 -5.71 -8.91 -1.97
CA ILE A 3 -4.80 -7.78 -2.13
C ILE A 3 -5.32 -6.63 -1.27
N MET A 4 -4.54 -6.26 -0.26
CA MET A 4 -4.89 -5.19 0.68
C MET A 4 -4.21 -3.89 0.25
N ILE A 5 -5.01 -2.86 -0.06
CA ILE A 5 -4.50 -1.51 -0.32
C ILE A 5 -4.29 -0.81 1.02
N ASN A 6 -3.03 -0.80 1.46
CA ASN A 6 -2.59 -0.22 2.71
C ASN A 6 -1.94 1.15 2.45
N SER A 7 -0.88 1.50 3.18
CA SER A 7 -0.10 2.73 3.01
C SER A 7 1.28 2.54 3.61
N VAL A 8 2.25 3.33 3.15
CA VAL A 8 3.57 3.45 3.80
C VAL A 8 3.46 3.98 5.24
N ALA A 9 2.37 4.70 5.57
CA ALA A 9 2.03 5.10 6.93
C ALA A 9 1.75 3.89 7.86
N GLY A 10 1.40 2.73 7.30
CA GLY A 10 1.24 1.48 8.03
C GLY A 10 2.53 0.70 8.28
N LEU A 11 3.68 1.26 7.89
CA LEU A 11 5.02 0.68 8.04
C LEU A 11 5.98 1.56 8.86
N GLY A 12 5.54 2.75 9.28
CA GLY A 12 6.37 3.72 9.97
C GLY A 12 7.52 4.29 9.13
N SER A 13 7.52 4.06 7.80
CA SER A 13 8.57 4.53 6.90
C SER A 13 8.43 6.02 6.58
N TRP A 14 7.19 6.52 6.46
CA TRP A 14 6.88 7.93 6.23
C TRP A 14 5.55 8.27 6.91
N THR A 15 5.53 9.32 7.73
CA THR A 15 4.34 9.77 8.47
C THR A 15 4.32 11.29 8.58
N SER A 16 3.22 11.93 8.20
CA SER A 16 3.07 13.37 8.41
C SER A 16 2.70 13.68 9.87
N PRO A 17 3.21 14.79 10.46
CA PRO A 17 2.61 15.35 11.66
C PRO A 17 1.10 15.49 11.48
N THR A 18 0.32 15.23 12.53
CA THR A 18 -1.16 15.20 12.55
C THR A 18 -1.86 13.95 12.02
N GLU A 19 -1.14 12.94 11.51
CA GLU A 19 -1.74 11.71 10.98
C GLU A 19 -1.77 10.53 11.97
N SER A 20 -1.64 10.75 13.29
CA SER A 20 -1.46 9.66 14.27
C SER A 20 -2.55 8.58 14.22
N VAL A 21 -3.82 8.97 14.08
CA VAL A 21 -4.96 8.05 13.97
C VAL A 21 -4.92 7.28 12.64
N TYR A 22 -4.55 7.96 11.55
CA TYR A 22 -4.40 7.31 10.24
C TYR A 22 -3.27 6.28 10.28
N CYS A 23 -2.10 6.65 10.80
CA CYS A 23 -0.96 5.76 11.00
C CYS A 23 -1.33 4.54 11.87
N ALA A 24 -2.05 4.74 12.97
CA ALA A 24 -2.53 3.65 13.82
C ALA A 24 -3.46 2.70 13.04
N SER A 25 -4.42 3.25 12.29
CA SER A 25 -5.33 2.44 11.47
C SER A 25 -4.61 1.62 10.41
N LYS A 26 -3.60 2.21 9.74
CA LYS A 26 -2.83 1.56 8.68
C LYS A 26 -1.85 0.53 9.24
N HIS A 27 -1.27 0.75 10.41
CA HIS A 27 -0.52 -0.30 11.11
C HIS A 27 -1.42 -1.46 11.52
N GLY A 28 -2.63 -1.16 12.02
CA GLY A 28 -3.64 -2.18 12.30
C GLY A 28 -3.99 -2.99 11.05
N GLN A 29 -4.18 -2.32 9.91
CA GLN A 29 -4.41 -2.99 8.61
C GLN A 29 -3.21 -3.85 8.17
N THR A 30 -1.97 -3.40 8.40
CA THR A 30 -0.76 -4.19 8.12
C THR A 30 -0.72 -5.46 8.99
N GLY A 31 -0.96 -5.32 10.29
CA GLY A 31 -1.00 -6.44 11.22
C GLY A 31 -2.11 -7.43 10.88
N PHE A 32 -3.30 -6.92 10.55
CA PHE A 32 -4.44 -7.72 10.09
C PHE A 32 -4.10 -8.51 8.82
N ALA A 33 -3.48 -7.88 7.81
CA ALA A 33 -3.10 -8.58 6.58
C ALA A 33 -2.11 -9.72 6.85
N SER A 34 -1.16 -9.52 7.77
CA SER A 34 -0.20 -10.55 8.19
C SER A 34 -0.86 -11.70 8.94
N ALA A 35 -1.75 -11.41 9.89
CA ALA A 35 -2.50 -12.43 10.62
C ALA A 35 -3.40 -13.23 9.68
N LEU A 36 -4.19 -12.54 8.85
CA LEU A 36 -5.08 -13.16 7.88
C LEU A 36 -4.33 -14.08 6.91
N ALA A 37 -3.14 -13.69 6.46
CA ALA A 37 -2.29 -14.52 5.59
C ALA A 37 -1.99 -15.90 6.20
N ASN A 38 -1.84 -15.98 7.52
CA ASN A 38 -1.60 -17.23 8.22
C ASN A 38 -2.89 -18.04 8.39
N GLU A 39 -4.00 -17.38 8.71
CA GLU A 39 -5.31 -18.00 8.90
C GLU A 39 -5.82 -18.67 7.61
N VAL A 40 -5.69 -18.00 6.46
CA VAL A 40 -6.23 -18.52 5.20
C VAL A 40 -5.28 -19.42 4.41
N ARG A 41 -4.06 -19.64 4.93
CA ARG A 41 -2.99 -20.37 4.24
C ARG A 41 -3.39 -21.81 3.91
N GLU A 42 -4.10 -22.48 4.80
CA GLU A 42 -4.56 -23.86 4.59
C GLU A 42 -5.53 -24.01 3.41
N HIS A 43 -6.19 -22.92 3.03
CA HIS A 43 -7.09 -22.85 1.87
C HIS A 43 -6.36 -22.52 0.55
N GLY A 44 -5.03 -22.42 0.57
CA GLY A 44 -4.23 -22.02 -0.59
C GLY A 44 -4.45 -20.56 -1.01
N ILE A 45 -5.04 -19.74 -0.13
CA ILE A 45 -5.27 -18.32 -0.37
C ILE A 45 -4.01 -17.54 0.04
N THR A 46 -3.54 -16.67 -0.83
CA THR A 46 -2.45 -15.74 -0.54
C THR A 46 -2.99 -14.35 -0.21
N VAL A 47 -2.28 -13.63 0.67
CA VAL A 47 -2.57 -12.24 1.02
C VAL A 47 -1.34 -11.39 0.71
N THR A 48 -1.54 -10.33 -0.07
CA THR A 48 -0.52 -9.33 -0.41
C THR A 48 -0.91 -7.98 0.19
N SER A 49 0.03 -7.30 0.83
CA SER A 49 -0.17 -5.92 1.33
C SER A 49 0.58 -4.92 0.44
N LEU A 50 -0.14 -4.08 -0.30
CA LEU A 50 0.44 -2.97 -1.06
C LEU A 50 0.50 -1.71 -0.19
N HIS A 51 1.65 -1.04 -0.17
CA HIS A 51 1.92 0.14 0.62
C HIS A 51 2.32 1.30 -0.31
N PRO A 52 1.34 1.97 -0.93
CA PRO A 52 1.61 3.18 -1.67
C PRO A 52 1.98 4.34 -0.75
N GLY A 53 2.90 5.18 -1.23
CA GLY A 53 3.11 6.55 -0.77
C GLY A 53 1.94 7.46 -1.13
N GLY A 54 2.18 8.77 -1.23
CA GLY A 54 1.15 9.71 -1.68
C GLY A 54 0.59 9.30 -3.06
N ILE A 55 -0.74 9.32 -3.19
CA ILE A 55 -1.46 9.09 -4.44
C ILE A 55 -2.31 10.33 -4.73
N ASP A 56 -2.23 10.85 -5.95
CA ASP A 56 -3.02 11.99 -6.39
C ASP A 56 -4.49 11.62 -6.55
N THR A 57 -5.24 11.75 -5.46
CA THR A 57 -6.65 11.41 -5.33
C THR A 57 -7.36 12.49 -4.51
N PRO A 58 -8.72 12.51 -4.48
CA PRO A 58 -9.46 13.43 -3.61
C PRO A 58 -9.09 13.34 -2.13
N LEU A 59 -8.54 12.22 -1.64
CA LEU A 59 -8.03 12.08 -0.26
C LEU A 59 -6.97 13.13 0.07
N GLN A 60 -6.19 13.55 -0.93
CA GLN A 60 -5.10 14.50 -0.82
C GLN A 60 -5.54 15.94 -1.17
N SER A 61 -6.84 16.24 -1.15
CA SER A 61 -7.36 17.58 -1.54
C SER A 61 -6.82 18.74 -0.69
N HIS A 62 -6.39 18.45 0.54
CA HIS A 62 -5.80 19.40 1.48
C HIS A 62 -4.29 19.60 1.27
N THR A 63 -3.67 18.79 0.40
CA THR A 63 -2.25 18.84 0.09
C THR A 63 -2.00 19.82 -1.07
N PRO A 64 -1.00 20.72 -0.98
CA PRO A 64 -0.67 21.65 -2.06
C PRO A 64 -0.40 20.93 -3.39
N GLY A 65 -0.84 21.53 -4.50
CA GLY A 65 -0.70 20.93 -5.84
C GLY A 65 0.75 20.63 -6.24
N GLU A 66 1.69 21.47 -5.81
CA GLU A 66 3.13 21.28 -6.02
C GLU A 66 3.65 19.99 -5.37
N VAL A 67 3.15 19.68 -4.17
CA VAL A 67 3.47 18.43 -3.46
C VAL A 67 2.76 17.24 -4.14
N ARG A 68 1.49 17.41 -4.51
CA ARG A 68 0.73 16.36 -5.23
C ARG A 68 1.34 16.00 -6.58
N SER A 69 2.06 16.92 -7.23
CA SER A 69 2.81 16.64 -8.47
C SER A 69 3.93 15.60 -8.28
N GLN A 70 4.30 15.29 -7.03
CA GLN A 70 5.29 14.28 -6.65
C GLN A 70 4.65 12.93 -6.32
N PHE A 71 3.32 12.85 -6.22
CA PHE A 71 2.60 11.63 -5.86
C PHE A 71 2.44 10.65 -7.02
N LEU A 72 2.17 9.39 -6.69
CA LEU A 72 1.71 8.40 -7.64
C LEU A 72 0.36 8.83 -8.23
N THR A 73 0.10 8.43 -9.47
CA THR A 73 -1.25 8.45 -10.03
C THR A 73 -2.03 7.23 -9.58
N THR A 74 -3.35 7.24 -9.74
CA THR A 74 -4.18 6.04 -9.54
C THR A 74 -3.78 4.92 -10.50
N GLN A 75 -3.35 5.28 -11.72
CA GLN A 75 -2.94 4.32 -12.75
C GLN A 75 -1.70 3.54 -12.32
N ASP A 76 -0.71 4.20 -11.71
CA ASP A 76 0.49 3.53 -11.18
C ASP A 76 0.14 2.45 -10.14
N VAL A 77 -0.87 2.71 -9.30
CA VAL A 77 -1.35 1.73 -8.30
C VAL A 77 -2.10 0.58 -8.96
N VAL A 78 -2.90 0.86 -10.00
CA VAL A 78 -3.59 -0.19 -10.79
C VAL A 78 -2.58 -1.12 -11.46
N GLU A 79 -1.53 -0.58 -12.07
CA GLU A 79 -0.47 -1.36 -12.71
C GLU A 79 0.27 -2.24 -11.69
N ALA A 80 0.52 -1.71 -10.49
CA ALA A 80 1.12 -2.48 -9.41
C ALA A 80 0.19 -3.62 -8.92
N VAL A 81 -1.12 -3.38 -8.85
CA VAL A 81 -2.10 -4.45 -8.54
C VAL A 81 -2.11 -5.51 -9.64
N ALA A 82 -2.11 -5.11 -10.91
CA ALA A 82 -2.05 -6.04 -12.05
C ALA A 82 -0.79 -6.91 -11.99
N TYR A 83 0.38 -6.32 -11.68
CA TYR A 83 1.63 -7.05 -11.47
C TYR A 83 1.51 -8.16 -10.40
N VAL A 84 0.86 -7.88 -9.27
CA VAL A 84 0.63 -8.87 -8.19
C VAL A 84 -0.35 -9.96 -8.63
N VAL A 85 -1.39 -9.59 -9.38
CA VAL A 85 -2.38 -10.52 -9.93
C VAL A 85 -1.69 -11.49 -10.90
N ASP A 86 -0.88 -10.97 -11.81
CA ASP A 86 -0.21 -11.71 -12.88
C ASP A 86 1.01 -12.51 -12.42
N ALA A 87 1.53 -12.24 -11.21
CA ALA A 87 2.63 -12.98 -10.64
C ALA A 87 2.37 -14.50 -10.62
N ASN A 88 3.39 -15.28 -11.02
CA ASN A 88 3.37 -16.74 -11.08
C ASN A 88 2.71 -17.33 -9.82
N PRO A 89 1.77 -18.29 -9.92
CA PRO A 89 1.07 -18.85 -8.75
C PRO A 89 1.98 -19.47 -7.67
N ARG A 90 3.21 -19.87 -8.02
CA ARG A 90 4.21 -20.37 -7.05
C ARG A 90 4.99 -19.26 -6.33
N VAL A 91 4.81 -18.00 -6.74
CA VAL A 91 5.51 -16.84 -6.22
C VAL A 91 4.51 -15.94 -5.50
N LEU A 92 4.77 -15.70 -4.22
CA LEU A 92 4.01 -14.74 -3.43
C LEU A 92 4.74 -13.40 -3.40
N VAL A 93 4.13 -12.37 -3.99
CA VAL A 93 4.47 -10.99 -3.66
C VAL A 93 3.83 -10.68 -2.30
N HIS A 94 4.57 -10.82 -1.21
CA HIS A 94 3.98 -10.70 0.13
C HIS A 94 3.68 -9.25 0.52
N SER A 95 4.62 -8.34 0.24
CA SER A 95 4.49 -6.90 0.49
C SER A 95 5.17 -6.12 -0.62
N MET A 96 4.60 -4.98 -1.00
CA MET A 96 5.16 -4.10 -2.02
C MET A 96 4.98 -2.64 -1.62
N LYS A 97 6.08 -1.89 -1.55
CA LYS A 97 6.05 -0.44 -1.31
C LYS A 97 6.13 0.29 -2.65
N LEU A 98 5.31 1.32 -2.83
CA LEU A 98 5.27 2.10 -4.06
C LEU A 98 5.56 3.56 -3.76
N PHE A 99 6.49 4.14 -4.51
CA PHE A 99 6.79 5.56 -4.51
C PHE A 99 7.00 6.02 -5.94
N ARG A 100 6.71 7.29 -6.23
CA ARG A 100 6.98 7.85 -7.55
C ARG A 100 8.46 8.22 -7.65
N THR A 101 9.16 7.75 -8.68
CA THR A 101 10.55 8.16 -8.94
C THR A 101 10.60 9.61 -9.44
N PRO A 102 11.53 10.48 -8.97
CA PRO A 102 12.62 10.25 -8.02
C PRO A 102 12.26 10.50 -6.53
N PHE A 103 10.99 10.72 -6.21
CA PHE A 103 10.50 11.02 -4.87
C PHE A 103 10.28 9.73 -4.06
N TRP A 104 11.38 9.07 -3.71
CA TRP A 104 11.41 7.91 -2.80
C TRP A 104 11.93 8.36 -1.43
N HIS A 105 11.06 8.53 -0.45
CA HIS A 105 11.41 8.74 0.96
C HIS A 105 10.26 8.28 1.85
#